data_AF-A0A8A1L5Z9-F1
#
_entry.id   AF-A0A8A1L5Z9-F1
#
_cell.length_a   1.000
_cell.length_b   1.000
_cell.length_c   1.000
_cell.angle_alpha   90.00
_cell.angle_beta   90.00
_cell.angle_gamma   90.00
#
_symmetry.space_group_name_H-M   'P 1'
#
loop_
_entity.id
_entity.type
_entity.pdbx_description
1 polymer ?
#
loop_
_entity_poly.entity_id
_entity_poly.type
_entity_poly.pdbx_seq_one_letter_code
_entity_poly.pdbx_strand_id
1 'polypeptide(L)'
;MVLNFFLEAKGPDGSLSVATRQACYDGALGARGMHSLQTYRQDGPIYDNNMYTLTSTYHGGTLNLYTTHIKKSDDSDGRPEYIMTQLKGWSMTSDLETFRQGASAYRNARDWAKEKRDEFIGMANKRLSEACSQHSSTSQNQAASDLTPILNDSDGSTEPDEHQDVQWSFAAPIEYGEEGPRGKKPRIRATESLGTVGDAASYTTGDKSPKLPN
;
A
#
# COMPACT_ATOMS: atom_id res chain seq x y z
N MET A 1 -3.59 10.32 6.49
CA MET A 1 -4.50 9.27 5.97
C MET A 1 -3.80 7.92 6.13
N VAL A 2 -4.43 6.92 6.77
CA VAL A 2 -3.87 5.57 6.96
C VAL A 2 -4.28 4.68 5.79
N LEU A 3 -3.34 3.92 5.22
CA LEU A 3 -3.62 2.94 4.17
C LEU A 3 -3.57 1.52 4.75
N ASN A 4 -4.50 0.67 4.34
CA ASN A 4 -4.58 -0.74 4.76
C ASN A 4 -5.00 -1.69 3.64
N PHE A 5 -4.97 -1.20 2.39
CA PHE A 5 -5.11 -2.01 1.18
C PHE A 5 -4.05 -1.57 0.16
N PHE A 6 -3.30 -2.52 -0.38
CA PHE A 6 -2.21 -2.26 -1.34
C PHE A 6 -2.26 -3.21 -2.53
N LEU A 7 -1.78 -2.76 -3.70
CA LEU A 7 -1.66 -3.56 -4.91
C LEU A 7 -0.25 -3.40 -5.50
N GLU A 8 0.47 -4.51 -5.59
CA GLU A 8 1.77 -4.61 -6.24
C GLU A 8 1.65 -5.34 -7.58
N ALA A 9 1.63 -4.56 -8.66
CA ALA A 9 1.60 -5.09 -10.02
C ALA A 9 3.00 -5.12 -10.63
N LYS A 10 3.26 -6.13 -11.47
CA LYS A 10 4.50 -6.25 -12.25
C LYS A 10 4.19 -6.58 -13.69
N GLY A 11 4.91 -5.92 -14.60
CA GLY A 11 4.87 -6.20 -16.03
C GLY A 11 5.60 -7.51 -16.38
N PRO A 12 5.68 -7.84 -17.68
CA PRO A 12 6.29 -9.08 -18.16
C PRO A 12 7.72 -9.31 -17.67
N ASP A 13 8.54 -8.26 -17.66
CA ASP A 13 9.94 -8.31 -17.21
C ASP A 13 10.10 -8.13 -15.70
N GLY A 14 9.00 -7.87 -14.98
CA GLY A 14 9.01 -7.74 -13.54
C GLY A 14 9.04 -9.11 -12.84
N SER A 15 9.57 -9.14 -11.61
CA SER A 15 9.64 -10.38 -10.83
C SER A 15 8.50 -10.48 -9.81
N LEU A 16 7.84 -11.65 -9.77
CA LEU A 16 6.89 -11.98 -8.71
C LEU A 16 7.52 -11.85 -7.32
N SER A 17 8.79 -12.25 -7.16
CA SER A 17 9.49 -12.14 -5.87
C SER A 17 9.63 -10.70 -5.39
N VAL A 18 9.77 -9.74 -6.31
CA VAL A 18 9.81 -8.31 -5.99
C VAL A 18 8.43 -7.83 -5.57
N ALA A 19 7.36 -8.20 -6.30
CA ALA A 19 5.99 -7.88 -5.91
C ALA A 19 5.64 -8.42 -4.52
N THR A 20 5.98 -9.69 -4.22
CA THR A 20 5.71 -10.29 -2.91
C THR A 20 6.46 -9.58 -1.79
N ARG A 21 7.72 -9.17 -2.01
CA ARG A 21 8.49 -8.40 -1.01
C ARG A 21 7.89 -7.02 -0.76
N GLN A 22 7.48 -6.31 -1.80
CA GLN A 22 6.81 -5.02 -1.67
C GLN A 22 5.47 -5.16 -0.97
N ALA A 23 4.66 -6.16 -1.35
CA ALA A 23 3.39 -6.46 -0.69
C ALA A 23 3.57 -6.80 0.79
N CYS A 24 4.68 -7.48 1.16
CA CYS A 24 5.01 -7.74 2.55
C CYS A 24 5.39 -6.45 3.31
N TYR A 25 6.21 -5.60 2.70
CA TYR A 25 6.65 -4.35 3.30
C TYR A 25 5.49 -3.38 3.52
N ASP A 26 4.66 -3.16 2.50
CA ASP A 26 3.49 -2.29 2.59
C ASP A 26 2.43 -2.87 3.51
N GLY A 27 2.26 -4.19 3.50
CA GLY A 27 1.40 -4.90 4.45
C GLY A 27 1.81 -4.65 5.91
N ALA A 28 3.12 -4.68 6.19
CA ALA A 28 3.64 -4.38 7.53
C ALA A 28 3.41 -2.90 7.92
N LEU A 29 3.62 -1.97 6.99
CA LEU A 29 3.34 -0.54 7.23
C LEU A 29 1.85 -0.27 7.48
N GLY A 30 0.97 -0.86 6.68
CA GLY A 30 -0.47 -0.75 6.87
C GLY A 30 -0.93 -1.34 8.19
N ALA A 31 -0.41 -2.53 8.55
CA ALA A 31 -0.73 -3.17 9.82
C ALA A 31 -0.28 -2.31 11.01
N ARG A 32 0.91 -1.71 10.93
CA ARG A 32 1.38 -0.74 11.93
C ARG A 32 0.46 0.46 12.04
N GLY A 33 0.04 1.04 10.91
CA GLY A 33 -0.88 2.18 10.90
C GLY A 33 -2.24 1.85 11.52
N MET A 34 -2.81 0.69 11.18
CA MET A 34 -4.08 0.23 11.73
C MET A 34 -3.99 -0.03 13.24
N HIS A 35 -2.91 -0.67 13.69
CA HIS A 35 -2.67 -0.89 15.12
C HIS A 35 -2.53 0.43 15.88
N SER A 36 -1.81 1.42 15.33
CA SER A 36 -1.72 2.76 15.95
C SER A 36 -3.08 3.44 16.13
N LEU A 37 -4.01 3.27 15.19
CA LEU A 37 -5.38 3.77 15.33
C LEU A 37 -6.15 3.01 16.43
N GLN A 38 -6.00 1.69 16.45
CA GLN A 38 -6.69 0.83 17.42
C GLN A 38 -6.27 1.14 18.86
N THR A 39 -4.97 1.35 19.09
CA THR A 39 -4.38 1.61 20.41
C THR A 39 -4.32 3.10 20.77
N TYR A 40 -4.84 3.98 19.92
CA TYR A 40 -4.81 5.42 20.18
C TYR A 40 -5.49 5.75 21.52
N ARG A 41 -4.73 6.35 22.45
CA ARG A 41 -5.15 6.68 23.82
C ARG A 41 -5.71 5.49 24.61
N GLN A 42 -5.16 4.30 24.39
CA GLN A 42 -5.38 3.16 25.28
C GLN A 42 -4.19 2.98 26.24
N ASP A 43 -4.47 2.39 27.39
CA ASP A 43 -3.46 2.18 28.45
C ASP A 43 -2.36 1.17 28.06
N GLY A 44 -2.53 0.43 26.97
CA GLY A 44 -1.54 -0.50 26.45
C GLY A 44 -1.79 -0.93 25.00
N PRO A 45 -0.79 -1.58 24.37
CA PRO A 45 -0.94 -2.11 23.02
C PRO A 45 -1.92 -3.29 23.00
N ILE A 46 -2.80 -3.31 21.99
CA ILE A 46 -3.75 -4.40 21.76
C ILE A 46 -3.20 -5.31 20.67
N TYR A 47 -2.98 -6.57 21.02
CA TYR A 47 -2.68 -7.63 20.06
C TYR A 47 -3.89 -8.57 20.02
N ASP A 48 -4.88 -8.23 19.20
CA ASP A 48 -6.10 -9.03 19.04
C ASP A 48 -5.95 -10.17 18.02
N ASN A 49 -4.75 -10.28 17.42
CA ASN A 49 -4.40 -11.27 16.41
C ASN A 49 -5.31 -11.27 15.17
N ASN A 50 -6.05 -10.18 14.97
CA ASN A 50 -6.89 -9.95 13.81
C ASN A 50 -6.09 -9.32 12.68
N MET A 51 -6.59 -9.47 11.46
CA MET A 51 -5.88 -9.04 10.27
C MET A 51 -6.61 -7.90 9.57
N TYR A 52 -6.18 -6.65 9.78
CA TYR A 52 -6.87 -5.47 9.24
C TYR A 52 -6.21 -4.85 8.01
N THR A 53 -5.14 -5.48 7.50
CA THR A 53 -4.42 -5.02 6.32
C THR A 53 -4.36 -6.11 5.28
N LEU A 54 -4.80 -5.76 4.08
CA LEU A 54 -4.78 -6.65 2.92
C LEU A 54 -3.79 -6.11 1.89
N THR A 55 -3.06 -7.00 1.25
CA THR A 55 -2.21 -6.66 0.10
C THR A 55 -2.51 -7.61 -1.04
N SER A 56 -2.31 -7.15 -2.25
CA SER A 56 -2.54 -7.95 -3.45
C SER A 56 -1.35 -7.83 -4.39
N THR A 57 -1.08 -8.88 -5.15
CA THR A 57 -0.07 -8.84 -6.21
C THR A 57 -0.70 -9.25 -7.53
N TYR A 58 -0.35 -8.57 -8.62
CA TYR A 58 -0.71 -9.01 -9.97
C TYR A 58 0.54 -9.19 -10.83
N HIS A 59 0.77 -10.42 -11.29
CA HIS A 59 1.90 -10.75 -12.16
C HIS A 59 1.55 -11.96 -13.04
N GLY A 60 1.94 -11.91 -14.32
CA GLY A 60 1.76 -13.04 -15.24
C GLY A 60 0.31 -13.53 -15.37
N GLY A 61 -0.68 -12.63 -15.27
CA GLY A 61 -2.09 -13.00 -15.31
C GLY A 61 -2.64 -13.57 -14.00
N THR A 62 -1.84 -13.66 -12.93
CA THR A 62 -2.27 -14.18 -11.63
C THR A 62 -2.45 -13.03 -10.63
N LEU A 63 -3.62 -12.98 -10.00
CA LEU A 63 -3.90 -12.13 -8.84
C LEU A 63 -3.74 -12.95 -7.57
N ASN A 64 -2.88 -12.55 -6.64
CA ASN A 64 -2.82 -13.11 -5.29
C ASN A 64 -3.30 -12.07 -4.28
N LEU A 65 -4.01 -12.52 -3.26
CA LEU A 65 -4.44 -11.72 -2.12
C LEU A 65 -3.75 -12.27 -0.86
N TYR A 66 -3.24 -11.35 -0.05
CA TYR A 66 -2.54 -11.61 1.19
C TYR A 66 -3.15 -10.75 2.29
N THR A 67 -2.86 -11.13 3.51
CA THR A 67 -3.27 -10.45 4.72
C THR A 67 -2.08 -10.33 5.66
N THR A 68 -1.98 -9.22 6.38
CA THR A 68 -0.89 -8.99 7.34
C THR A 68 -1.47 -8.72 8.71
N HIS A 69 -1.02 -9.47 9.71
CA HIS A 69 -1.31 -9.21 11.12
C HIS A 69 -0.04 -8.90 11.89
N ILE A 70 -0.23 -8.19 13.01
CA ILE A 70 0.81 -7.95 14.00
C ILE A 70 0.76 -9.07 15.03
N LYS A 71 1.92 -9.63 15.33
CA LYS A 71 2.14 -10.54 16.45
C LYS A 71 3.01 -9.84 17.50
N LYS A 72 2.66 -9.96 18.77
CA LYS A 72 3.55 -9.57 19.87
C LYS A 72 4.83 -10.40 19.80
N SER A 73 5.99 -9.78 20.04
CA SER A 73 7.23 -10.54 20.14
C SER A 73 7.18 -11.49 21.35
N ASP A 74 7.83 -12.65 21.21
CA ASP A 74 7.98 -13.60 22.29
C ASP A 74 9.02 -13.11 23.33
N ASP A 75 9.90 -12.19 22.93
CA ASP A 75 10.83 -11.49 23.83
C ASP A 75 10.13 -10.33 24.54
N SER A 76 10.37 -10.16 25.84
CA SER A 76 9.70 -9.13 26.66
C SER A 76 9.94 -7.69 26.17
N ASP A 77 11.08 -7.43 25.51
CA ASP A 77 11.45 -6.13 24.91
C ASP A 77 11.49 -6.17 23.37
N GLY A 78 10.98 -7.24 22.76
CA GLY A 78 11.03 -7.43 21.32
C GLY A 78 10.09 -6.49 20.55
N ARG A 79 10.50 -6.09 19.34
CA ARG A 79 9.64 -5.32 18.43
C ARG A 79 8.51 -6.21 17.91
N PRO A 80 7.30 -5.67 17.67
CA PRO A 80 6.22 -6.45 17.08
C PRO A 80 6.62 -7.05 15.73
N GLU A 81 6.21 -8.29 15.51
CA GLU A 81 6.43 -9.03 14.27
C GLU A 81 5.25 -8.83 13.31
N TYR A 82 5.53 -8.85 12.01
CA TYR A 82 4.53 -8.69 10.96
C TYR A 82 4.51 -9.94 10.09
N ILE A 83 3.39 -10.65 10.11
CA ILE A 83 3.26 -11.93 9.42
C ILE A 83 2.30 -11.74 8.26
N MET A 84 2.85 -11.78 7.04
CA MET A 84 2.07 -11.81 5.81
C MET A 84 1.67 -13.24 5.49
N THR A 85 0.37 -13.50 5.34
CA THR A 85 -0.21 -14.80 4.99
C THR A 85 -0.94 -14.68 3.66
N GLN A 86 -0.72 -15.62 2.74
CA GLN A 86 -1.49 -15.68 1.51
C GLN A 86 -2.90 -16.22 1.78
N LEU A 87 -3.92 -15.49 1.33
CA LEU A 87 -5.32 -15.90 1.43
C LEU A 87 -5.71 -16.78 0.25
N LYS A 88 -5.48 -16.30 -0.98
CA LYS A 88 -5.83 -17.01 -2.22
C LYS A 88 -5.13 -16.43 -3.44
N GLY A 89 -5.07 -17.22 -4.51
CA GLY A 89 -4.66 -16.78 -5.85
C GLY A 89 -5.70 -17.15 -6.90
N TRP A 90 -5.82 -16.33 -7.94
CA TRP A 90 -6.71 -16.53 -9.09
C TRP A 90 -5.94 -16.30 -10.39
N SER A 91 -6.10 -17.22 -11.35
CA SER A 91 -5.62 -17.03 -12.72
C SER A 91 -6.63 -16.19 -13.49
N MET A 92 -6.37 -14.88 -13.58
CA MET A 92 -7.28 -13.89 -14.17
C MET A 92 -7.46 -14.04 -15.69
N THR A 93 -6.61 -14.84 -16.34
CA THR A 93 -6.62 -15.06 -17.80
C THR A 93 -7.01 -16.49 -18.19
N SER A 94 -7.38 -17.34 -17.22
CA SER A 94 -7.75 -18.74 -17.48
C SER A 94 -9.15 -18.88 -18.06
N ASP A 95 -10.17 -18.50 -17.30
CA ASP A 95 -11.58 -18.62 -17.67
C ASP A 95 -12.43 -17.50 -17.02
N LEU A 96 -13.66 -17.35 -17.52
CA LEU A 96 -14.60 -16.32 -17.08
C LEU A 96 -14.99 -16.44 -15.60
N GLU A 97 -15.12 -17.66 -15.09
CA GLU A 97 -15.52 -17.91 -13.71
C GLU A 97 -14.41 -17.48 -12.75
N THR A 98 -13.18 -17.96 -12.98
CA THR A 98 -12.01 -17.60 -12.17
C THR A 98 -11.77 -16.09 -12.18
N PHE A 99 -11.92 -15.44 -13.34
CA PHE A 99 -11.85 -13.98 -13.45
C PHE A 99 -12.90 -13.29 -12.57
N ARG A 100 -14.17 -13.70 -12.66
CA ARG A 100 -15.26 -13.10 -11.88
C ARG A 100 -15.05 -13.28 -10.38
N GLN A 101 -14.56 -14.45 -9.96
CA GLN A 101 -14.24 -14.72 -8.56
C GLN A 101 -13.10 -13.82 -8.07
N GLY A 102 -11.97 -13.76 -8.79
CA GLY A 102 -10.82 -12.93 -8.42
C GLY A 102 -11.14 -11.44 -8.41
N ALA A 103 -11.83 -10.94 -9.43
CA ALA A 103 -12.22 -9.54 -9.51
C ALA A 103 -13.21 -9.14 -8.41
N SER A 104 -14.17 -10.03 -8.08
CA SER A 104 -15.10 -9.81 -6.98
C SER A 104 -14.37 -9.80 -5.63
N ALA A 105 -13.50 -10.79 -5.39
CA ALA A 105 -12.72 -10.87 -4.15
C ALA A 105 -11.83 -9.63 -3.95
N TYR A 106 -11.18 -9.14 -5.02
CA TYR A 106 -10.38 -7.92 -4.98
C TYR A 106 -11.20 -6.68 -4.59
N ARG A 107 -12.38 -6.50 -5.20
CA ARG A 107 -13.27 -5.37 -4.88
C ARG A 107 -13.79 -5.44 -3.45
N ASN A 108 -14.27 -6.61 -3.05
CA ASN A 108 -14.76 -6.85 -1.69
C ASN A 108 -13.66 -6.62 -0.66
N ALA A 109 -12.42 -7.04 -0.95
CA ALA A 109 -11.27 -6.80 -0.08
C ALA A 109 -10.98 -5.30 0.09
N ARG A 110 -11.10 -4.49 -0.98
CA ARG A 110 -10.93 -3.03 -0.90
C ARG A 110 -12.01 -2.38 -0.06
N ASP A 111 -13.26 -2.78 -0.25
CA ASP A 111 -14.40 -2.22 0.47
C ASP A 111 -14.35 -2.59 1.96
N TRP A 112 -14.05 -3.86 2.26
CA TRP A 112 -13.87 -4.35 3.62
C TRP A 112 -12.70 -3.64 4.33
N ALA A 113 -11.56 -3.48 3.65
CA ALA A 113 -10.43 -2.75 4.21
C ALA A 113 -10.80 -1.28 4.51
N LYS A 114 -11.61 -0.65 3.64
CA LYS A 114 -12.13 0.69 3.92
C LYS A 114 -13.03 0.72 5.14
N GLU A 115 -13.99 -0.19 5.24
CA GLU A 115 -14.89 -0.28 6.40
C GLU A 115 -14.10 -0.37 7.71
N LYS A 116 -13.10 -1.26 7.78
CA LYS A 116 -12.27 -1.42 8.98
C LYS A 116 -11.42 -0.21 9.31
N ARG A 117 -10.91 0.48 8.29
CA ARG A 117 -10.16 1.73 8.49
C ARG A 117 -11.07 2.82 9.05
N ASP A 118 -12.24 3.00 8.46
CA ASP A 118 -13.17 4.05 8.84
C ASP A 118 -13.72 3.79 10.27
N GLU A 119 -13.96 2.53 10.63
CA GLU A 119 -14.29 2.08 11.99
C GLU A 119 -13.21 2.52 13.00
N PHE A 120 -11.94 2.20 12.73
CA PHE A 120 -10.84 2.53 13.64
C PHE A 120 -10.54 4.01 13.73
N ILE A 121 -10.66 4.75 12.62
CA ILE A 121 -10.59 6.22 12.64
C ILE A 121 -11.70 6.79 13.52
N GLY A 122 -12.94 6.30 13.36
CA GLY A 122 -14.08 6.72 14.18
C GLY A 122 -13.84 6.46 15.66
N MET A 123 -13.33 5.27 16.01
CA MET A 123 -12.98 4.92 17.40
C MET A 123 -11.87 5.81 17.96
N ALA A 124 -10.81 6.08 17.20
CA ALA A 124 -9.72 6.96 17.62
C ALA A 124 -10.20 8.41 17.85
N ASN A 125 -11.03 8.93 16.94
CA ASN A 125 -11.60 10.27 17.05
C ASN A 125 -12.53 10.38 18.27
N LYS A 126 -13.35 9.36 18.54
CA LYS A 126 -14.21 9.34 19.73
C LYS A 126 -13.39 9.44 21.02
N ARG A 127 -12.30 8.68 21.14
CA ARG A 127 -11.38 8.75 22.28
C ARG A 127 -10.68 10.12 22.40
N LEU A 128 -10.36 10.74 21.27
CA LEU A 128 -9.82 12.11 21.26
C LEU A 128 -10.82 13.11 21.86
N SER A 129 -12.07 13.07 21.39
CA SER A 129 -13.14 13.94 21.88
C SER A 129 -13.42 13.75 23.38
N GLU A 130 -13.53 12.50 23.85
CA GLU A 130 -13.80 12.18 25.25
C GLU A 130 -12.71 12.76 26.18
N ALA A 131 -11.44 12.60 25.84
CA ALA A 131 -10.36 13.13 26.65
C ALA A 131 -10.24 14.68 26.58
N CYS A 132 -10.62 15.31 25.47
CA CYS A 132 -10.73 16.77 25.43
C CYS A 132 -11.86 17.30 26.33
N SER A 133 -13.00 16.61 26.37
CA SER A 133 -14.13 16.97 27.26
C SER A 133 -13.81 16.80 28.74
N GLN A 134 -13.01 15.80 29.10
CA GLN A 134 -12.54 15.65 30.49
C GLN A 134 -11.61 16.81 30.89
N HIS A 135 -10.68 17.19 30.02
CA HIS A 135 -9.74 18.28 30.30
C HIS A 135 -10.43 19.65 30.45
N SER A 136 -11.46 19.94 29.65
CA SER A 136 -12.23 21.18 29.79
C SER A 136 -13.07 21.22 31.07
N SER A 137 -13.61 20.08 31.50
CA SER A 137 -14.36 19.97 32.77
C SER A 137 -13.46 20.16 34.00
N THR A 138 -12.23 19.62 33.96
CA THR A 138 -11.24 19.81 35.04
C THR A 138 -10.74 21.26 35.13
N SER A 139 -10.55 21.92 33.98
CA SER A 139 -10.14 23.33 33.93
C SER A 139 -11.21 24.27 34.51
N GLN A 140 -12.49 24.04 34.20
CA GLN A 140 -13.60 24.84 34.77
C GLN A 140 -13.75 24.69 36.29
N ASN A 141 -13.51 23.49 36.83
CA ASN A 141 -13.63 23.25 38.28
C ASN A 141 -12.44 23.80 39.08
N GLN A 142 -11.27 23.98 38.45
CA GLN A 142 -10.12 24.67 39.07
C GLN A 142 -10.27 26.20 39.00
N ALA A 143 -10.81 26.75 37.90
CA ALA A 143 -11.09 28.18 37.79
C ALA A 143 -12.23 28.67 38.71
N ALA A 144 -13.15 27.78 39.11
CA ALA A 144 -14.24 28.12 40.03
C ALA A 144 -13.85 28.05 41.52
N SER A 145 -12.73 27.42 41.87
CA SER A 145 -12.28 27.31 43.27
C SER A 145 -11.31 28.43 43.69
N ASP A 146 -10.73 29.16 42.73
CA ASP A 146 -9.81 30.28 42.97
C ASP A 146 -10.24 31.55 42.22
N LEU A 147 -11.34 32.18 42.64
CA LEU A 147 -11.62 33.58 42.26
C LEU A 147 -12.18 34.38 43.45
N THR A 148 -11.27 35.07 44.15
CA THR A 148 -11.54 36.44 44.65
C THR A 148 -11.52 37.40 43.44
N PRO A 149 -12.53 38.27 43.27
CA PRO A 149 -12.59 39.13 42.09
C PRO A 149 -11.66 40.33 42.27
N ILE A 150 -10.58 40.40 41.50
CA ILE A 150 -9.90 41.67 41.22
C ILE A 150 -10.08 41.93 39.72
N LEU A 151 -10.92 42.92 39.42
CA LEU A 151 -11.07 43.50 38.09
C LEU A 151 -9.76 44.21 37.74
N ASN A 152 -9.13 43.79 36.64
CA ASN A 152 -8.05 44.55 36.03
C ASN A 152 -8.27 44.54 34.51
N ASP A 153 -8.73 45.69 34.01
CA ASP A 153 -8.89 45.96 32.59
C ASP A 153 -7.49 46.16 31.98
N SER A 154 -7.11 45.30 31.04
CA SER A 154 -5.94 45.54 30.20
C SER A 154 -6.21 45.05 28.79
N ASP A 155 -6.39 46.04 27.92
CA ASP A 155 -6.59 45.93 26.49
C ASP A 155 -5.24 45.65 25.82
N GLY A 156 -5.18 44.59 25.03
CA GLY A 156 -3.97 44.08 24.42
C GLY A 156 -4.31 43.30 23.16
N SER A 157 -4.55 44.04 22.09
CA SER A 157 -4.69 43.50 20.74
C SER A 157 -3.43 42.73 20.34
N THR A 158 -3.63 41.50 19.85
CA THR A 158 -2.61 40.77 19.08
C THR A 158 -3.33 40.00 17.98
N GLU A 159 -3.02 40.40 16.76
CA GLU A 159 -3.48 39.82 15.49
C GLU A 159 -3.20 38.31 15.43
N PRO A 160 -4.07 37.48 14.84
CA PRO A 160 -3.81 36.07 14.66
C PRO A 160 -2.84 35.83 13.50
N ASP A 161 -1.76 35.13 13.80
CA ASP A 161 -0.74 34.67 12.87
C ASP A 161 -1.36 33.79 11.76
N GLU A 162 -1.03 34.13 10.52
CA GLU A 162 -1.56 33.54 9.30
C GLU A 162 -1.14 32.07 9.17
N HIS A 163 -2.10 31.21 8.88
CA HIS A 163 -1.85 29.80 8.59
C HIS A 163 -1.20 29.72 7.21
N GLN A 164 0.10 29.40 7.15
CA GLN A 164 0.73 29.05 5.89
C GLN A 164 0.26 27.65 5.46
N ASP A 165 -0.59 27.65 4.45
CA ASP A 165 -1.02 26.49 3.67
C ASP A 165 0.20 25.92 2.92
N VAL A 166 0.77 24.83 3.45
CA VAL A 166 1.91 24.17 2.80
C VAL A 166 1.36 23.26 1.69
N GLN A 167 1.20 23.84 0.52
CA GLN A 167 0.85 23.15 -0.71
C GLN A 167 1.98 22.18 -1.12
N TRP A 168 1.74 20.87 -0.97
CA TRP A 168 2.66 19.83 -1.44
C TRP A 168 2.61 19.73 -2.97
N SER A 169 3.61 20.29 -3.65
CA SER A 169 3.77 20.17 -5.10
C SER A 169 4.62 18.94 -5.47
N PHE A 170 3.97 17.86 -5.93
CA PHE A 170 4.61 16.75 -6.64
C PHE A 170 4.87 17.14 -8.10
N ALA A 171 5.86 17.99 -8.36
CA ALA A 171 6.50 18.12 -9.68
C ALA A 171 7.65 19.15 -9.61
N ALA A 172 8.89 18.68 -9.60
CA ALA A 172 10.03 19.49 -10.04
C ALA A 172 10.56 18.87 -11.35
N PRO A 173 10.65 19.63 -12.46
CA PRO A 173 11.40 19.21 -13.64
C PRO A 173 12.89 19.21 -13.28
N ILE A 174 13.60 18.15 -13.66
CA ILE A 174 15.06 18.12 -13.58
C ILE A 174 15.58 19.08 -14.66
N GLU A 175 16.11 20.24 -14.23
CA GLU A 175 16.90 21.11 -15.09
C GLU A 175 18.23 20.42 -15.41
N TYR A 176 18.48 20.18 -16.70
CA TYR A 176 19.77 19.73 -17.19
C TYR A 176 20.65 20.97 -17.40
N GLY A 177 21.65 21.13 -16.54
CA GLY A 177 22.74 22.08 -16.77
C GLY A 177 23.61 21.61 -17.93
N GLU A 178 23.73 22.44 -18.97
CA GLU A 178 24.68 22.28 -20.06
C GLU A 178 26.11 22.64 -19.59
N GLU A 179 27.03 21.68 -19.69
CA GLU A 179 28.44 21.94 -20.06
C GLU A 179 28.91 20.79 -20.99
N GLY A 180 29.16 21.09 -22.27
CA GLY A 180 29.79 20.16 -23.22
C GLY A 180 31.31 20.36 -23.32
N PRO A 181 32.02 19.80 -24.33
CA PRO A 181 31.82 18.52 -25.01
C PRO A 181 33.13 17.68 -25.05
N ARG A 182 33.03 16.35 -25.09
CA ARG A 182 34.10 15.51 -25.67
C ARG A 182 33.48 14.31 -26.38
N GLY A 183 33.46 14.41 -27.72
CA GLY A 183 32.71 13.54 -28.59
C GLY A 183 33.30 12.15 -28.77
N LYS A 184 32.41 11.17 -28.91
CA LYS A 184 32.53 10.03 -29.84
C LYS A 184 31.11 9.71 -30.34
N LYS A 185 30.84 9.97 -31.63
CA LYS A 185 29.57 9.65 -32.30
C LYS A 185 29.49 8.15 -32.60
N PRO A 186 28.41 7.43 -32.26
CA PRO A 186 28.08 6.16 -32.89
C PRO A 186 27.45 6.44 -34.25
N ARG A 187 28.03 5.88 -35.31
CA ARG A 187 27.61 6.02 -36.70
C ARG A 187 26.53 4.96 -36.99
N ILE A 188 25.28 5.37 -37.10
CA ILE A 188 24.19 4.52 -37.61
C ILE A 188 24.43 4.32 -39.12
N ARG A 189 24.51 3.07 -39.57
CA ARG A 189 24.48 2.71 -40.99
C ARG A 189 23.21 1.89 -41.23
N ALA A 190 22.23 2.51 -41.89
CA ALA A 190 21.21 1.79 -42.63
C ALA A 190 21.81 1.37 -43.98
N THR A 191 21.52 0.15 -44.44
CA THR A 191 21.48 -0.19 -45.86
C THR A 191 20.44 -1.27 -46.09
N GLU A 192 19.61 -1.00 -47.10
CA GLU A 192 18.54 -1.81 -47.65
C GLU A 192 19.05 -2.99 -48.52
N SER A 193 18.06 -3.78 -48.94
CA SER A 193 18.00 -5.00 -49.77
C SER A 193 18.91 -5.16 -51.00
N LEU A 194 19.24 -6.44 -51.31
CA LEU A 194 19.00 -7.15 -52.59
C LEU A 194 19.37 -8.64 -52.39
N GLY A 195 18.47 -9.63 -52.58
CA GLY A 195 18.37 -10.50 -53.78
C GLY A 195 19.54 -11.50 -53.94
N THR A 196 19.44 -12.79 -54.25
CA THR A 196 18.41 -13.67 -54.84
C THR A 196 18.99 -15.11 -54.93
N VAL A 197 18.15 -16.16 -54.75
CA VAL A 197 18.28 -17.59 -55.24
C VAL A 197 19.48 -18.41 -54.74
N GLY A 198 19.39 -19.67 -54.33
CA GLY A 198 18.37 -20.73 -54.32
C GLY A 198 19.12 -22.06 -54.47
N ASP A 199 18.75 -23.12 -53.75
CA ASP A 199 18.49 -24.44 -54.36
C ASP A 199 17.96 -25.48 -53.37
N ALA A 200 17.21 -26.42 -53.95
CA ALA A 200 16.39 -27.44 -53.34
C ALA A 200 17.16 -28.71 -52.91
N ALA A 201 16.59 -29.46 -51.96
CA ALA A 201 16.44 -30.91 -52.07
C ALA A 201 15.45 -31.45 -51.02
N SER A 202 14.43 -32.11 -51.55
CA SER A 202 13.35 -32.87 -50.93
C SER A 202 13.79 -34.25 -50.42
N TYR A 203 13.22 -34.74 -49.31
CA TYR A 203 12.90 -36.16 -49.12
C TYR A 203 11.62 -36.37 -48.29
N THR A 204 10.84 -37.33 -48.75
CA THR A 204 9.51 -37.78 -48.35
C THR A 204 9.57 -38.96 -47.36
N THR A 205 8.39 -39.34 -46.84
CA THR A 205 8.02 -40.57 -46.10
C THR A 205 8.27 -40.55 -44.59
N GLY A 206 7.39 -41.02 -43.69
CA GLY A 206 6.08 -41.63 -43.83
C GLY A 206 5.48 -41.96 -42.45
N ASP A 207 4.15 -41.93 -42.40
CA ASP A 207 3.19 -42.70 -41.60
C ASP A 207 3.73 -43.77 -40.61
N LYS A 208 3.36 -43.67 -39.32
CA LYS A 208 2.58 -44.69 -38.57
C LYS A 208 2.45 -44.38 -37.06
N SER A 209 1.21 -44.17 -36.61
CA SER A 209 0.81 -44.31 -35.20
C SER A 209 0.49 -45.78 -34.88
N PRO A 210 0.92 -46.36 -33.74
CA PRO A 210 0.40 -47.65 -33.30
C PRO A 210 -0.86 -47.48 -32.44
N LYS A 211 -1.96 -48.13 -32.87
CA LYS A 211 -3.14 -48.42 -32.03
C LYS A 211 -2.82 -49.61 -31.11
N LEU A 212 -3.16 -49.47 -29.83
CA LEU A 212 -3.24 -50.58 -28.86
C LEU A 212 -4.59 -51.31 -29.03
N PRO A 213 -4.63 -52.66 -28.94
CA PRO A 213 -5.84 -53.38 -28.58
C PRO A 213 -5.90 -53.64 -27.06
N ASN A 214 -7.14 -53.78 -26.58
CA ASN A 214 -7.61 -53.95 -25.20
C ASN A 214 -6.84 -54.92 -24.31
#